data_AF-A0A3D3VAC2-F1
#
_entry.id   AF-A0A3D3VAC2-F1
#
_cell.length_a   1.000
_cell.length_b   1.000
_cell.length_c   1.000
_cell.angle_alpha   90.00
_cell.angle_beta   90.00
_cell.angle_gamma   90.00
#
_symmetry.space_group_name_H-M   'P 1'
#
loop_
_entity.id
_entity.type
_entity.pdbx_description
1 polymer ?
#
loop_
_entity_poly.entity_id
_entity_poly.type
_entity_poly.pdbx_seq_one_letter_code
_entity_poly.pdbx_strand_id
1 'polypeptide(L)'
;MALTTRLDFRQAQAPIMTPQLQQAIKLLQMSNLELAAFVETALEENPLLEREEVLIEGDSVEINTGTKADDDGDTVTLTKRENLGLDEVPLETDYTNVWQGGPLRPAEGSALPPHGGNTAPGIEQTVASETTLREHLNEQLNLSISGLTERLVGRAIIDSLDDRGFLTMSAEEMARQLGSEIGLIERVLDILRTFEPTGVFARDLIECFALQLAERNRLDPAMQTMLQNLKYLSKHDLPGLRRACGVNEEDLADMLSELKALDPKPSSAYENSSVEYVTADVLMRPKKSGGWEIELNSDTLPRVLLNRAYYAEITSLTKTKDDKVFVQERLQAANWLVRALDQRAQTILQVATEIIRQ
;
A
#
# COMPACT_ATOMS: atom_id res chain seq x y z
N MET A 1 21.65 -83.01 6.79
CA MET A 1 21.63 -81.63 6.27
C MET A 1 21.37 -80.72 7.46
N ALA A 2 22.39 -79.96 7.89
CA ALA A 2 22.25 -79.01 8.99
C ALA A 2 21.71 -77.68 8.44
N LEU A 3 20.54 -77.27 8.91
CA LEU A 3 19.93 -75.98 8.58
C LEU A 3 20.68 -74.87 9.33
N THR A 4 21.55 -74.14 8.63
CA THR A 4 22.15 -72.91 9.14
C THR A 4 21.14 -71.77 8.97
N THR A 5 20.58 -71.29 10.07
CA THR A 5 19.73 -70.10 10.11
C THR A 5 20.59 -68.86 9.90
N ARG A 6 20.47 -68.20 8.75
CA ARG A 6 20.99 -66.85 8.52
C ARG A 6 20.02 -65.84 9.13
N LEU A 7 20.50 -65.08 10.11
CA LEU A 7 19.81 -63.92 10.66
C LEU A 7 20.22 -62.68 9.86
N ASP A 8 19.32 -62.17 9.01
CA ASP A 8 19.50 -60.88 8.34
C ASP A 8 19.06 -59.76 9.29
N PHE A 9 20.03 -59.02 9.83
CA PHE A 9 19.79 -57.86 10.69
C PHE A 9 19.40 -56.66 9.82
N ARG A 10 18.09 -56.47 9.56
CA ARG A 10 17.58 -55.25 8.93
C ARG A 10 17.45 -54.15 9.99
N GLN A 11 18.49 -53.33 10.10
CA GLN A 11 18.44 -52.10 10.90
C GLN A 11 17.55 -51.07 10.18
N ALA A 12 16.27 -51.01 10.54
CA ALA A 12 15.39 -49.91 10.16
C ALA A 12 15.64 -48.74 11.13
N GLN A 13 16.41 -47.74 10.69
CA GLN A 13 16.53 -46.48 11.41
C GLN A 13 15.25 -45.68 11.13
N ALA A 14 14.26 -45.76 12.03
CA ALA A 14 13.17 -44.80 12.03
C ALA A 14 13.75 -43.45 12.46
N PRO A 15 13.67 -42.38 11.64
CA PRO A 15 14.15 -41.08 12.06
C PRO A 15 13.30 -40.62 13.24
N ILE A 16 13.90 -40.60 14.43
CA ILE A 16 13.30 -39.99 15.60
C ILE A 16 13.19 -38.50 15.27
N MET A 17 11.97 -38.01 15.13
CA MET A 17 11.67 -36.59 14.94
C MET A 17 12.22 -35.83 16.14
N THR A 18 13.40 -35.23 16.00
CA THR A 18 13.92 -34.31 17.00
C THR A 18 13.07 -33.05 16.98
N PRO A 19 12.87 -32.37 18.13
CA PRO A 19 12.09 -31.13 18.17
C PRO A 19 12.66 -30.07 17.21
N GLN A 20 13.98 -30.05 17.01
CA GLN A 20 14.65 -29.19 16.04
C GLN A 20 14.26 -29.48 14.59
N LEU A 21 14.09 -30.76 14.21
CA LEU A 21 13.62 -31.13 12.87
C LEU A 21 12.14 -30.77 12.67
N GLN A 22 11.30 -30.97 13.68
CA GLN A 22 9.89 -30.56 13.62
C GLN A 22 9.75 -29.04 13.48
N GLN A 23 10.56 -28.28 14.21
CA GLN A 23 10.60 -26.82 14.09
C GLN A 23 11.11 -26.37 12.72
N ALA A 24 12.13 -27.03 12.16
CA ALA A 24 12.63 -26.72 10.81
C ALA A 24 11.59 -27.00 9.72
N ILE A 25 10.85 -28.10 9.81
CA ILE A 25 9.73 -28.40 8.89
C ILE A 25 8.63 -27.34 9.04
N LYS A 26 8.34 -26.91 10.27
CA LYS A 26 7.36 -25.85 10.51
C LYS A 26 7.79 -24.53 9.85
N LEU A 27 9.08 -24.17 9.92
CA LEU A 27 9.65 -23.00 9.24
C LEU A 27 9.54 -23.08 7.72
N LEU A 28 9.66 -24.27 7.12
CA LEU A 28 9.45 -24.47 5.68
C LEU A 28 8.00 -24.22 5.27
N GLN A 29 7.04 -24.54 6.15
CA GLN A 29 5.61 -24.44 5.87
C GLN A 29 5.03 -23.05 6.14
N MET A 30 5.71 -22.22 6.93
CA MET A 30 5.27 -20.86 7.26
C MET A 30 5.29 -19.95 6.04
N SER A 31 4.30 -19.07 5.95
CA SER A 31 4.31 -17.95 5.01
C SER A 31 5.44 -16.97 5.35
N ASN A 32 5.80 -16.11 4.41
CA ASN A 32 6.88 -15.15 4.64
C ASN A 32 6.55 -14.17 5.77
N LEU A 33 5.30 -13.70 5.83
CA LEU A 33 4.81 -12.83 6.90
C LEU A 33 4.89 -13.54 8.27
N GLU A 34 4.45 -14.79 8.35
CA GLU A 34 4.56 -15.60 9.58
C GLU A 34 6.01 -15.83 9.99
N LEU A 35 6.90 -16.06 9.03
CA LEU A 35 8.31 -16.28 9.30
C LEU A 35 8.99 -14.98 9.77
N ALA A 36 8.64 -13.83 9.21
CA ALA A 36 9.13 -12.54 9.69
C ALA A 36 8.69 -12.28 11.15
N ALA A 37 7.41 -12.51 11.47
CA ALA A 37 6.91 -12.38 12.85
C ALA A 37 7.58 -13.37 13.81
N PHE A 38 7.85 -14.61 13.36
CA PHE A 38 8.58 -15.60 14.15
C PHE A 38 10.02 -15.17 14.42
N VAL A 39 10.71 -14.63 13.41
CA VAL A 39 12.07 -14.09 13.55
C VAL A 39 12.08 -12.90 14.51
N GLU A 40 11.08 -12.02 14.47
CA GLU A 40 10.95 -10.91 15.42
C GLU A 40 10.81 -11.40 16.86
N THR A 41 9.94 -12.39 17.11
CA THR A 41 9.83 -13.00 18.45
C THR A 41 11.17 -13.63 18.88
N ALA A 42 11.88 -14.28 17.96
CA ALA A 42 13.19 -14.88 18.26
C ALA A 42 14.29 -13.84 18.53
N LEU A 43 14.23 -12.66 17.89
CA LEU A 43 15.11 -11.52 18.15
C LEU A 43 14.85 -10.92 19.54
N GLU A 44 13.58 -10.82 19.97
CA GLU A 44 13.24 -10.36 21.32
C GLU A 44 13.74 -11.32 22.41
N GLU A 45 13.67 -12.63 22.16
CA GLU A 45 14.12 -13.63 23.13
C GLU A 45 15.64 -13.81 23.19
N ASN A 46 16.37 -13.48 22.12
CA ASN A 46 17.80 -13.77 22.00
C ASN A 46 18.64 -12.50 21.77
N PRO A 47 19.37 -12.05 22.81
CA PRO A 47 20.16 -10.82 22.73
C PRO A 47 21.42 -10.95 21.86
N LEU A 48 21.73 -12.14 21.30
CA LEU A 48 22.86 -12.36 20.39
C LEU A 48 22.48 -12.19 18.91
N LEU A 49 21.19 -12.04 18.61
CA LEU A 49 20.69 -11.91 17.25
C LEU A 49 20.50 -10.44 16.89
N GLU A 50 20.96 -10.06 15.71
CA GLU A 50 20.75 -8.72 15.14
C GLU A 50 20.11 -8.86 13.76
N ARG A 51 19.24 -7.91 13.42
CA ARG A 51 18.69 -7.81 12.07
C ARG A 51 19.75 -7.20 11.17
N GLU A 52 19.98 -7.80 10.00
CA GLU A 52 20.76 -7.12 8.97
C GLU A 52 19.87 -6.01 8.40
N GLU A 53 20.07 -4.77 8.86
CA GLU A 53 19.57 -3.60 8.15
C GLU A 53 20.39 -3.51 6.86
N VAL A 54 19.75 -3.80 5.73
CA VAL A 54 20.34 -3.53 4.43
C VAL A 54 20.43 -2.01 4.31
N LEU A 55 21.57 -1.45 4.72
CA LEU A 55 21.96 -0.12 4.31
C LEU A 55 21.99 -0.16 2.79
N ILE A 56 20.99 0.45 2.15
CA ILE A 56 21.08 0.78 0.74
C ILE A 56 22.26 1.75 0.66
N GLU A 57 23.45 1.22 0.36
CA GLU A 57 24.63 2.02 0.04
C GLU A 57 24.26 2.84 -1.21
N GLY A 58 23.76 4.04 -0.98
CA GLY A 58 23.64 5.07 -1.99
C GLY A 58 25.03 5.35 -2.52
N ASP A 59 25.26 4.91 -3.75
CA ASP A 59 26.33 5.28 -4.68
C ASP A 59 27.29 6.35 -4.15
N SER A 60 28.33 5.92 -3.43
CA SER A 60 29.41 6.80 -3.03
C SER A 60 30.28 7.05 -4.26
N VAL A 61 30.02 8.17 -4.94
CA VAL A 61 30.83 8.64 -6.06
C VAL A 61 32.27 8.86 -5.58
N GLU A 62 33.16 7.95 -5.98
CA GLU A 62 34.60 8.11 -5.82
C GLU A 62 35.08 9.29 -6.68
N ILE A 63 35.39 10.42 -6.04
CA ILE A 63 36.06 11.55 -6.68
C ILE A 63 37.55 11.21 -6.80
N ASN A 64 37.92 10.68 -7.96
CA ASN A 64 39.31 10.49 -8.39
C ASN A 64 40.05 11.84 -8.44
N THR A 65 40.98 12.07 -7.52
CA THR A 65 41.94 13.19 -7.58
C THR A 65 43.15 12.78 -8.42
N GLY A 66 43.03 12.97 -9.74
CA GLY A 66 44.11 12.76 -10.70
C GLY A 66 44.71 14.08 -11.18
N THR A 67 45.83 14.48 -10.59
CA THR A 67 46.70 15.58 -11.03
C THR A 67 47.23 15.34 -12.45
N LYS A 68 47.01 16.29 -13.37
CA LYS A 68 47.88 16.54 -14.53
C LYS A 68 47.99 18.04 -14.79
N ALA A 69 49.25 18.48 -14.87
CA ALA A 69 49.68 19.82 -15.22
C ALA A 69 49.90 19.98 -16.73
N ASP A 70 50.01 21.26 -17.11
CA ASP A 70 50.52 21.87 -18.34
C ASP A 70 49.55 22.02 -19.53
N ASP A 71 49.15 23.26 -19.81
CA ASP A 71 49.42 23.93 -21.10
C ASP A 71 49.32 25.47 -20.99
N ASP A 72 50.16 26.14 -21.79
CA ASP A 72 50.51 27.56 -21.97
C ASP A 72 49.34 28.59 -21.91
N GLY A 73 49.50 29.89 -21.64
CA GLY A 73 50.65 30.78 -21.70
C GLY A 73 50.18 32.16 -22.23
N ASP A 74 50.49 33.20 -21.47
CA ASP A 74 50.76 34.60 -21.89
C ASP A 74 49.62 35.51 -22.44
N THR A 75 49.39 36.65 -21.76
CA THR A 75 49.34 38.03 -22.35
C THR A 75 48.98 39.11 -21.31
N VAL A 76 50.01 39.69 -20.69
CA VAL A 76 50.43 41.10 -20.81
C VAL A 76 49.35 42.22 -20.68
N THR A 77 49.38 42.87 -19.50
CA THR A 77 49.50 44.34 -19.25
C THR A 77 48.31 45.26 -18.91
N LEU A 78 48.47 45.84 -17.70
CA LEU A 78 48.48 47.28 -17.38
C LEU A 78 47.23 48.11 -17.71
N THR A 79 46.56 48.61 -16.68
CA THR A 79 46.63 50.05 -16.37
C THR A 79 46.37 50.33 -14.88
N LYS A 80 47.14 51.28 -14.35
CA LYS A 80 47.32 51.66 -12.94
C LYS A 80 46.65 53.02 -12.69
N ARG A 81 45.87 53.16 -11.61
CA ARG A 81 45.71 54.37 -10.75
C ARG A 81 44.71 54.07 -9.63
N GLU A 82 45.19 53.78 -8.42
CA GLU A 82 45.42 54.71 -7.29
C GLU A 82 44.15 55.14 -6.53
N ASN A 83 44.01 54.53 -5.35
CA ASN A 83 43.39 54.97 -4.09
C ASN A 83 41.88 55.26 -4.00
N LEU A 84 41.16 54.31 -3.38
CA LEU A 84 40.21 54.56 -2.27
C LEU A 84 40.13 53.28 -1.42
N GLY A 85 40.24 53.43 -0.10
CA GLY A 85 40.22 52.32 0.85
C GLY A 85 38.83 51.84 1.22
N LEU A 86 38.83 50.73 1.99
CA LEU A 86 37.74 50.02 2.68
C LEU A 86 37.23 48.77 1.94
N ASP A 87 37.69 47.62 2.45
CA ASP A 87 37.06 46.28 2.45
C ASP A 87 36.28 45.86 1.19
N GLU A 88 36.99 45.33 0.19
CA GLU A 88 36.40 44.47 -0.84
C GLU A 88 36.61 42.99 -0.47
N VAL A 89 35.53 42.39 0.01
CA VAL A 89 35.29 40.94 0.03
C VAL A 89 35.18 40.47 -1.42
N PRO A 90 35.86 39.39 -1.87
CA PRO A 90 35.64 38.86 -3.21
C PRO A 90 34.19 38.37 -3.33
N LEU A 91 33.43 39.04 -4.19
CA LEU A 91 32.09 38.66 -4.60
C LEU A 91 32.18 37.46 -5.55
N GLU A 92 32.44 36.27 -5.01
CA GLU A 92 32.14 34.99 -5.66
C GLU A 92 31.58 34.03 -4.60
N THR A 93 30.30 34.20 -4.29
CA THR A 93 29.49 33.10 -3.77
C THR A 93 28.29 32.95 -4.69
N ASP A 94 28.28 31.82 -5.38
CA ASP A 94 27.25 31.40 -6.31
C ASP A 94 25.85 31.53 -5.70
N TYR A 95 25.01 32.31 -6.37
CA TYR A 95 23.58 32.39 -6.12
C TYR A 95 22.88 31.12 -6.60
N THR A 96 22.87 30.05 -5.83
CA THR A 96 22.00 28.89 -6.16
C THR A 96 21.39 28.11 -5.00
N ASN A 97 21.54 28.47 -3.72
CA ASN A 97 20.85 27.73 -2.64
C ASN A 97 20.40 28.59 -1.46
N VAL A 98 19.56 29.60 -1.73
CA VAL A 98 18.73 30.22 -0.69
C VAL A 98 17.28 30.15 -1.14
N TRP A 99 16.62 29.06 -0.76
CA TRP A 99 15.16 29.02 -0.74
C TRP A 99 14.65 30.18 0.13
N GLN A 100 13.95 31.11 -0.51
CA GLN A 100 13.34 32.28 0.12
C GLN A 100 12.21 31.84 1.05
N GLY A 101 12.50 31.74 2.35
CA GLY A 101 11.49 31.78 3.40
C GLY A 101 11.10 33.24 3.66
N GLY A 102 9.95 33.68 3.16
CA GLY A 102 9.36 34.99 3.49
C GLY A 102 9.00 35.10 4.99
N PRO A 103 8.90 36.33 5.55
CA PRO A 103 8.75 36.51 6.98
C PRO A 103 7.29 36.40 7.40
N LEU A 104 6.90 35.27 7.97
CA LEU A 104 5.72 35.19 8.83
C LEU A 104 6.16 34.64 10.19
N ARG A 105 6.22 35.55 11.17
CA ARG A 105 6.35 35.20 12.59
C ARG A 105 5.00 34.65 13.07
N PRO A 106 4.96 33.50 13.76
CA PRO A 106 3.96 33.26 14.79
C PRO A 106 4.56 33.58 16.16
N ALA A 107 3.74 34.20 17.00
CA ALA A 107 4.01 34.40 18.42
C ALA A 107 3.86 33.06 19.18
N GLU A 108 4.66 32.93 20.24
CA GLU A 108 4.52 32.04 21.41
C GLU A 108 4.24 30.53 21.17
N GLY A 109 5.23 29.70 21.52
CA GLY A 109 4.96 28.47 22.27
C GLY A 109 4.94 27.13 21.52
N SER A 110 6.03 26.77 20.82
CA SER A 110 6.58 25.39 20.83
C SER A 110 7.84 25.32 19.98
N ALA A 111 9.00 25.16 20.63
CA ALA A 111 10.23 24.80 19.95
C ALA A 111 10.18 23.30 19.64
N LEU A 112 10.13 22.94 18.35
CA LEU A 112 10.54 21.60 17.95
C LEU A 112 12.07 21.49 18.15
N PRO A 113 12.58 20.42 18.78
CA PRO A 113 14.01 20.24 18.95
C PRO A 113 14.68 19.95 17.60
N PRO A 114 15.93 20.38 17.38
CA PRO A 114 16.69 20.05 16.18
C PRO A 114 17.17 18.62 16.32
N HIS A 115 16.39 17.65 15.84
CA HIS A 115 16.82 16.26 15.77
C HIS A 115 17.34 15.98 14.36
N GLY A 116 18.67 15.90 14.23
CA GLY A 116 19.38 15.44 13.04
C GLY A 116 19.24 13.92 12.87
N GLY A 117 18.01 13.48 12.59
CA GLY A 117 17.70 12.14 12.12
C GLY A 117 16.87 12.27 10.85
N ASN A 118 17.01 11.32 9.93
CA ASN A 118 16.28 11.22 8.66
C ASN A 118 14.77 10.97 8.85
N THR A 119 14.13 11.59 9.84
CA THR A 119 12.70 11.50 10.18
C THR A 119 11.87 12.56 9.46
N ALA A 120 12.35 13.11 8.35
CA ALA A 120 11.42 13.65 7.38
C ALA A 120 10.66 12.44 6.82
N PRO A 121 9.32 12.43 6.83
CA PRO A 121 8.59 11.36 6.16
C PRO A 121 9.15 11.25 4.73
N GLY A 122 9.59 10.04 4.37
CA GLY A 122 10.09 9.78 3.03
C GLY A 122 9.08 10.28 2.00
N ILE A 123 9.52 10.62 0.80
CA ILE A 123 8.66 11.20 -0.25
C ILE A 123 7.42 10.30 -0.49
N GLU A 124 7.57 9.00 -0.27
CA GLU A 124 6.51 7.97 -0.27
C GLU A 124 5.46 8.11 0.85
N GLN A 125 5.84 8.57 2.05
CA GLN A 125 4.90 8.88 3.15
C GLN A 125 4.19 10.23 2.96
N THR A 126 4.69 11.09 2.06
CA THR A 126 4.03 12.34 1.67
C THR A 126 3.14 12.20 0.43
N VAL A 127 2.93 10.97 -0.06
CA VAL A 127 1.98 10.73 -1.15
C VAL A 127 0.59 11.10 -0.65
N ALA A 128 0.00 12.14 -1.24
CA ALA A 128 -1.35 12.55 -0.93
C ALA A 128 -2.31 11.39 -1.20
N SER A 129 -3.06 10.97 -0.19
CA SER A 129 -4.20 10.09 -0.41
C SER A 129 -5.17 10.78 -1.34
N GLU A 130 -5.56 10.10 -2.42
CA GLU A 130 -6.61 10.59 -3.30
C GLU A 130 -7.92 10.77 -2.52
N THR A 131 -8.66 11.84 -2.83
CA THR A 131 -9.88 12.24 -2.12
C THR A 131 -10.92 11.13 -2.17
N THR A 132 -11.36 10.66 -1.00
CA THR A 132 -12.41 9.63 -0.93
C THR A 132 -13.77 10.22 -1.31
N LEU A 133 -14.70 9.38 -1.78
CA LEU A 133 -16.07 9.81 -2.08
C LEU A 133 -16.73 10.51 -0.89
N ARG A 134 -16.54 9.96 0.31
CA ARG A 134 -17.11 10.54 1.54
C ARG A 134 -16.53 11.92 1.82
N GLU A 135 -15.24 12.11 1.60
CA GLU A 135 -14.58 13.40 1.77
C GLU A 135 -15.12 14.42 0.76
N HIS A 136 -15.20 14.05 -0.52
CA HIS A 136 -15.76 14.89 -1.57
C HIS A 136 -17.23 15.31 -1.28
N LEU A 137 -18.07 14.38 -0.85
CA LEU A 137 -19.46 14.68 -0.48
C LEU A 137 -19.55 15.57 0.77
N ASN A 138 -18.67 15.38 1.75
CA ASN A 138 -18.64 16.22 2.95
C ASN A 138 -18.21 17.66 2.62
N GLU A 139 -17.27 17.85 1.69
CA GLU A 139 -16.90 19.17 1.19
C GLU A 139 -18.09 19.87 0.51
N GLN A 140 -18.81 19.17 -0.38
CA GLN A 140 -20.00 19.70 -1.03
C GLN A 140 -21.14 20.02 -0.04
N LEU A 141 -21.30 19.18 0.98
CA LEU A 141 -22.27 19.39 2.04
C LEU A 141 -21.96 20.67 2.82
N ASN A 142 -20.69 20.91 3.14
CA ASN A 142 -20.25 22.11 3.83
C ASN A 142 -20.51 23.39 3.02
N LEU A 143 -20.48 23.31 1.68
CA LEU A 143 -20.72 24.43 0.78
C LEU A 143 -22.22 24.72 0.56
N SER A 144 -23.05 23.67 0.50
CA SER A 144 -24.48 23.78 0.15
C SER A 144 -25.39 24.06 1.35
N ILE A 145 -25.07 23.52 2.53
CA ILE A 145 -25.95 23.60 3.70
C ILE A 145 -25.35 24.51 4.78
N SER A 146 -26.04 25.61 5.08
CA SER A 146 -25.65 26.57 6.14
C SER A 146 -26.16 26.17 7.53
N GLY A 147 -27.27 25.44 7.62
CA GLY A 147 -27.88 25.02 8.89
C GLY A 147 -27.11 23.89 9.59
N LEU A 148 -26.85 24.04 10.90
CA LEU A 148 -26.11 23.03 11.69
C LEU A 148 -26.85 21.69 11.79
N THR A 149 -28.17 21.73 11.99
CA THR A 149 -29.00 20.51 12.10
C THR A 149 -29.08 19.76 10.78
N GLU A 150 -29.31 20.48 9.67
CA GLU A 150 -29.37 19.90 8.33
C GLU A 150 -28.00 19.32 7.91
N ARG A 151 -26.91 19.98 8.32
CA ARG A 151 -25.54 19.48 8.10
C ARG A 151 -25.26 18.17 8.85
N LEU A 152 -25.68 18.08 10.11
CA LEU A 152 -25.54 16.85 10.91
C LEU A 152 -26.34 15.69 10.30
N VAL A 153 -27.58 15.96 9.87
CA VAL A 153 -28.41 14.98 9.17
C VAL A 153 -27.74 14.55 7.86
N GLY A 154 -27.26 15.49 7.05
CA GLY A 154 -26.62 15.15 5.78
C GLY A 154 -25.34 14.34 5.95
N ARG A 155 -24.54 14.62 6.99
CA ARG A 155 -23.34 13.83 7.30
C ARG A 155 -23.70 12.39 7.70
N ALA A 156 -24.75 12.21 8.49
CA ALA A 156 -25.26 10.88 8.83
C ALA A 156 -25.79 10.12 7.61
N ILE A 157 -26.37 10.83 6.63
CA ILE A 157 -26.80 10.23 5.35
C ILE A 157 -25.58 9.83 4.50
N ILE A 158 -24.53 10.64 4.43
CA ILE A 158 -23.28 10.29 3.73
C ILE A 158 -22.65 9.03 4.35
N ASP A 159 -22.67 8.93 5.68
CA ASP A 159 -22.08 7.79 6.38
C ASP A 159 -22.87 6.47 6.19
N SER A 160 -24.17 6.55 5.87
CA SER A 160 -25.04 5.39 5.62
C SER A 160 -25.00 4.87 4.16
N LEU A 161 -24.18 5.50 3.30
CA LEU A 161 -23.96 5.04 1.93
C LEU A 161 -23.16 3.73 1.87
N ASP A 162 -23.59 2.83 0.98
CA ASP A 162 -22.86 1.62 0.57
C ASP A 162 -21.64 1.98 -0.30
N ASP A 163 -20.72 1.04 -0.52
CA ASP A 163 -19.55 1.20 -1.42
C ASP A 163 -19.96 1.50 -2.87
N ARG A 164 -21.21 1.18 -3.21
CA ARG A 164 -21.83 1.51 -4.51
C ARG A 164 -22.42 2.92 -4.58
N GLY A 165 -22.61 3.60 -3.44
CA GLY A 165 -23.25 4.92 -3.35
C GLY A 165 -24.78 4.87 -3.27
N PHE A 166 -25.35 3.70 -2.96
CA PHE A 166 -26.78 3.54 -2.68
C PHE A 166 -27.08 3.73 -1.19
N LEU A 167 -28.28 4.21 -0.89
CA LEU A 167 -28.78 4.29 0.48
C LEU A 167 -29.08 2.89 1.02
N THR A 168 -28.46 2.53 2.14
CA THR A 168 -28.74 1.27 2.83
C THR A 168 -30.00 1.31 3.68
N MET A 169 -30.41 2.50 4.12
CA MET A 169 -31.52 2.72 5.04
C MET A 169 -32.63 3.57 4.42
N SER A 170 -33.86 3.33 4.84
CA SER A 170 -35.01 4.17 4.46
C SER A 170 -35.01 5.51 5.23
N ALA A 171 -35.70 6.52 4.68
CA ALA A 171 -35.84 7.82 5.34
C ALA A 171 -36.51 7.72 6.73
N GLU A 172 -37.44 6.77 6.91
CA GLU A 172 -38.13 6.53 8.19
C GLU A 172 -37.20 5.90 9.24
N GLU A 173 -36.29 5.01 8.83
CA GLU A 173 -35.30 4.42 9.72
C GLU A 173 -34.25 5.46 10.13
N MET A 174 -33.79 6.27 9.19
CA MET A 174 -32.88 7.39 9.48
C MET A 174 -33.52 8.40 10.44
N ALA A 175 -34.82 8.70 10.27
CA ALA A 175 -35.57 9.57 11.18
C ALA A 175 -35.61 9.04 12.61
N ARG A 176 -35.87 7.73 12.77
CA ARG A 176 -35.86 7.07 14.08
C ARG A 176 -34.47 7.06 14.72
N GLN A 177 -33.42 6.84 13.94
CA GLN A 177 -32.05 6.78 14.45
C GLN A 177 -31.52 8.16 14.87
N LEU A 178 -31.85 9.20 14.11
CA LEU A 178 -31.41 10.58 14.35
C LEU A 178 -32.35 11.35 15.29
N GLY A 179 -33.50 10.77 15.68
CA GLY A 179 -34.52 11.44 16.47
C GLY A 179 -35.06 12.72 15.81
N SER A 180 -35.06 12.76 14.47
CA SER A 180 -35.36 13.95 13.67
C SER A 180 -36.67 13.77 12.89
N GLU A 181 -37.27 14.89 12.47
CA GLU A 181 -38.51 14.89 11.71
C GLU A 181 -38.29 14.38 10.27
N ILE A 182 -39.19 13.54 9.76
CA ILE A 182 -39.05 12.94 8.41
C ILE A 182 -38.96 14.03 7.34
N GLY A 183 -39.74 15.11 7.47
CA GLY A 183 -39.73 16.23 6.52
C GLY A 183 -38.42 17.05 6.53
N LEU A 184 -37.60 16.97 7.57
CA LEU A 184 -36.24 17.53 7.54
C LEU A 184 -35.31 16.64 6.72
N ILE A 185 -35.40 15.33 6.92
CA ILE A 185 -34.57 14.35 6.20
C ILE A 185 -34.86 14.36 4.71
N GLU A 186 -36.14 14.37 4.31
CA GLU A 186 -36.52 14.42 2.89
C GLU A 186 -35.99 15.69 2.20
N ARG A 187 -36.08 16.84 2.85
CA ARG A 187 -35.51 18.10 2.32
C ARG A 187 -34.00 18.04 2.14
N VAL A 188 -33.28 17.51 3.13
CA VAL A 188 -31.82 17.35 3.04
C VAL A 188 -31.48 16.34 1.95
N LEU A 189 -32.22 15.24 1.85
CA LEU A 189 -32.01 14.19 0.85
C LEU A 189 -32.24 14.72 -0.58
N ASP A 190 -33.24 15.59 -0.79
CA ASP A 190 -33.45 16.24 -2.09
C ASP A 190 -32.29 17.16 -2.49
N ILE A 191 -31.65 17.83 -1.53
CA ILE A 191 -30.41 18.60 -1.77
C ILE A 191 -29.24 17.66 -2.05
N LEU A 192 -29.08 16.59 -1.27
CA LEU A 192 -28.00 15.62 -1.46
C LEU A 192 -28.08 14.91 -2.82
N ARG A 193 -29.28 14.67 -3.36
CA ARG A 193 -29.47 14.06 -4.69
C ARG A 193 -28.95 14.92 -5.85
N THR A 194 -28.73 16.22 -5.64
CA THR A 194 -28.14 17.12 -6.65
C THR A 194 -26.62 17.20 -6.57
N PHE A 195 -25.98 16.43 -5.68
CA PHE A 195 -24.52 16.43 -5.52
C PHE A 195 -23.84 15.64 -6.63
N GLU A 196 -22.56 15.96 -6.86
CA GLU A 196 -21.71 15.24 -7.81
C GLU A 196 -20.88 14.19 -7.06
N PRO A 197 -20.85 12.93 -7.52
CA PRO A 197 -21.38 12.42 -8.78
C PRO A 197 -22.89 12.10 -8.75
N THR A 198 -23.59 12.42 -9.84
CA THR A 198 -25.05 12.22 -9.94
C THR A 198 -25.46 10.76 -9.92
N GLY A 199 -26.54 10.47 -9.21
CA GLY A 199 -27.03 9.11 -8.98
C GLY A 199 -26.54 8.49 -7.67
N VAL A 200 -25.65 9.15 -6.93
CA VAL A 200 -25.40 8.85 -5.51
C VAL A 200 -26.63 9.23 -4.69
N PHE A 201 -26.87 8.54 -3.57
CA PHE A 201 -28.07 8.65 -2.72
C PHE A 201 -29.36 8.10 -3.34
N ALA A 202 -29.28 7.36 -4.44
CA ALA A 202 -30.41 6.58 -4.93
C ALA A 202 -30.71 5.38 -3.99
N ARG A 203 -31.97 4.96 -3.92
CA ARG A 203 -32.37 3.72 -3.23
C ARG A 203 -32.24 2.51 -4.16
N ASP A 204 -32.60 2.72 -5.42
CA ASP A 204 -32.61 1.70 -6.46
C ASP A 204 -31.86 2.17 -7.72
N LEU A 205 -31.46 1.21 -8.55
CA LEU A 205 -30.85 1.49 -9.86
C LEU A 205 -31.78 2.33 -10.77
N ILE A 206 -33.10 2.13 -10.64
CA ILE A 206 -34.13 2.89 -11.35
C ILE A 206 -34.04 4.38 -11.00
N GLU A 207 -33.90 4.68 -9.71
CA GLU A 207 -33.79 6.04 -9.20
C GLU A 207 -32.45 6.66 -9.57
N CYS A 208 -31.36 5.89 -9.54
CA CYS A 208 -30.04 6.34 -10.00
C CYS A 208 -30.08 6.82 -11.46
N PHE A 209 -30.60 6.00 -12.38
CA PHE A 209 -30.74 6.40 -13.78
C PHE A 209 -31.73 7.54 -13.97
N ALA A 210 -32.80 7.61 -13.17
CA ALA A 210 -33.73 8.74 -13.24
C ALA A 210 -33.06 10.06 -12.85
N LEU A 211 -32.22 10.07 -11.81
CA LEU A 211 -31.46 11.25 -11.39
C LEU A 211 -30.45 11.68 -12.46
N GLN A 212 -29.71 10.73 -13.03
CA GLN A 212 -28.73 11.03 -14.09
C GLN A 212 -29.40 11.53 -15.40
N LEU A 213 -30.56 10.97 -15.77
CA LEU A 213 -31.32 11.44 -16.94
C LEU A 213 -31.98 12.80 -16.69
N ALA A 214 -32.40 13.08 -15.46
CA ALA A 214 -32.96 14.37 -15.08
C ALA A 214 -31.92 15.48 -15.24
N GLU A 215 -30.67 15.24 -14.82
CA GLU A 215 -29.57 16.19 -15.01
C GLU A 215 -29.28 16.45 -16.51
N ARG A 216 -29.27 15.37 -17.32
CA ARG A 216 -29.08 15.48 -18.78
C ARG A 216 -30.30 16.07 -19.51
N ASN A 217 -31.36 16.44 -18.80
CA ASN A 217 -32.64 16.92 -19.36
C ASN A 217 -33.22 15.98 -20.43
N ARG A 218 -32.98 14.67 -20.32
CA ARG A 218 -33.50 13.63 -21.23
C ARG A 218 -34.48 12.68 -20.54
N LEU A 219 -35.09 13.13 -19.45
CA LEU A 219 -36.12 12.37 -18.74
C LEU A 219 -37.46 12.48 -19.48
N ASP A 220 -37.56 11.84 -20.64
CA ASP A 220 -38.80 11.77 -21.40
C ASP A 220 -39.78 10.77 -20.75
N PRO A 221 -41.12 10.94 -20.92
CA PRO A 221 -42.10 9.97 -20.43
C PRO A 221 -41.87 8.54 -20.94
N ALA A 222 -41.32 8.41 -22.17
CA ALA A 222 -40.92 7.13 -22.74
C ALA A 222 -39.73 6.51 -21.97
N MET A 223 -38.76 7.33 -21.54
CA MET A 223 -37.62 6.88 -20.72
C MET A 223 -38.07 6.46 -19.31
N GLN A 224 -38.99 7.20 -18.69
CA GLN A 224 -39.55 6.81 -17.38
C GLN A 224 -40.27 5.46 -17.45
N THR A 225 -41.06 5.24 -18.50
CA THR A 225 -41.74 3.94 -18.70
C THR A 225 -40.76 2.81 -19.01
N MET A 226 -39.63 3.10 -19.69
CA MET A 226 -38.55 2.14 -19.89
C MET A 226 -37.89 1.76 -18.56
N LEU A 227 -37.57 2.74 -17.71
CA LEU A 227 -36.94 2.51 -16.41
C LEU A 227 -37.79 1.66 -15.47
N GLN A 228 -39.11 1.90 -15.43
CA GLN A 228 -40.06 1.07 -14.66
C GLN A 228 -40.11 -0.39 -15.17
N ASN A 229 -39.77 -0.60 -16.43
CA ASN A 229 -39.84 -1.89 -17.13
C ASN A 229 -38.46 -2.52 -17.40
N LEU A 230 -37.42 -2.16 -16.63
CA LEU A 230 -36.06 -2.70 -16.76
C LEU A 230 -35.97 -4.24 -16.66
N LYS A 231 -36.98 -4.90 -16.07
CA LYS A 231 -37.09 -6.37 -16.03
C LYS A 231 -37.24 -7.02 -17.40
N TYR A 232 -37.74 -6.30 -18.40
CA TYR A 232 -37.80 -6.79 -19.78
C TYR A 232 -36.45 -6.67 -20.48
N LEU A 233 -35.63 -5.68 -20.09
CA LEU A 233 -34.28 -5.52 -20.61
C LEU A 233 -33.37 -6.68 -20.19
N SER A 234 -33.47 -7.14 -18.94
CA SER A 234 -32.70 -8.29 -18.45
C SER A 234 -33.05 -9.61 -19.15
N LYS A 235 -34.26 -9.70 -19.74
CA LYS A 235 -34.72 -10.87 -20.52
C LYS A 235 -34.50 -10.73 -22.03
N HIS A 236 -33.88 -9.62 -22.48
CA HIS A 236 -33.74 -9.26 -23.89
C HIS A 236 -35.07 -9.20 -24.68
N ASP A 237 -36.20 -8.93 -24.01
CA ASP A 237 -37.51 -8.82 -24.66
C ASP A 237 -37.75 -7.40 -25.21
N LEU A 238 -37.08 -7.09 -26.33
CA LEU A 238 -37.24 -5.84 -27.09
C LEU A 238 -38.68 -5.61 -27.58
N PRO A 239 -39.42 -6.61 -28.11
CA PRO A 239 -40.79 -6.37 -28.58
C PRO A 239 -41.77 -6.09 -27.44
N GLY A 240 -41.57 -6.67 -26.25
CA GLY A 240 -42.32 -6.32 -25.04
C GLY A 240 -42.08 -4.87 -24.59
N LEU A 241 -40.82 -4.44 -24.61
CA LEU A 241 -40.44 -3.09 -24.23
C LEU A 241 -40.98 -2.03 -25.20
N ARG A 242 -40.98 -2.34 -26.50
CA ARG A 242 -41.60 -1.49 -27.53
C ARG A 242 -43.08 -1.23 -27.28
N ARG A 243 -43.84 -2.26 -26.89
CA ARG A 243 -45.28 -2.13 -26.57
C ARG A 243 -45.49 -1.32 -25.29
N ALA A 244 -44.61 -1.48 -24.31
CA ALA A 244 -44.71 -0.79 -23.03
C ALA A 244 -44.37 0.70 -23.14
N CYS A 245 -43.33 1.07 -23.91
CA CYS A 245 -42.92 2.46 -24.10
C CYS A 245 -43.66 3.16 -25.26
N GLY A 246 -44.26 2.42 -26.20
CA GLY A 246 -45.02 2.99 -27.30
C GLY A 246 -44.17 3.73 -28.35
N VAL A 247 -42.91 3.33 -28.52
CA VAL A 247 -41.92 3.98 -29.40
C VAL A 247 -41.55 3.12 -30.61
N ASN A 248 -40.93 3.73 -31.63
CA ASN A 248 -40.44 3.00 -32.79
C ASN A 248 -39.13 2.25 -32.50
N GLU A 249 -38.69 1.41 -33.43
CA GLU A 249 -37.45 0.63 -33.27
C GLU A 249 -36.19 1.50 -33.27
N GLU A 250 -36.16 2.55 -34.10
CA GLU A 250 -35.08 3.54 -34.14
C GLU A 250 -34.98 4.30 -32.81
N ASP A 251 -36.11 4.86 -32.34
CA ASP A 251 -36.17 5.57 -31.07
C ASP A 251 -35.78 4.67 -29.88
N LEU A 252 -36.19 3.39 -29.89
CA LEU A 252 -35.84 2.43 -28.85
C LEU A 252 -34.32 2.14 -28.83
N ALA A 253 -33.70 2.04 -30.00
CA ALA A 253 -32.25 1.83 -30.11
C ALA A 253 -31.47 3.03 -29.55
N ASP A 254 -31.93 4.25 -29.85
CA ASP A 254 -31.35 5.49 -29.33
C ASP A 254 -31.47 5.56 -27.81
N MET A 255 -32.66 5.31 -27.26
CA MET A 255 -32.89 5.24 -25.81
C MET A 255 -31.99 4.22 -25.11
N LEU A 256 -31.77 3.04 -25.73
CA LEU A 256 -30.88 2.02 -25.19
C LEU A 256 -29.41 2.44 -25.24
N SER A 257 -29.01 3.18 -26.28
CA SER A 257 -27.65 3.71 -26.39
C SER A 257 -27.38 4.73 -25.29
N GLU A 258 -28.36 5.58 -24.98
CA GLU A 258 -28.29 6.57 -23.90
C GLU A 258 -28.19 5.89 -22.54
N LEU A 259 -29.00 4.86 -22.30
CA LEU A 259 -28.97 4.11 -21.05
C LEU A 259 -27.63 3.39 -20.84
N LYS A 260 -27.00 2.88 -21.92
CA LYS A 260 -25.67 2.27 -21.85
C LYS A 260 -24.55 3.29 -21.59
N ALA A 261 -24.76 4.55 -21.91
CA ALA A 261 -23.83 5.65 -21.64
C ALA A 261 -23.98 6.26 -20.25
N LEU A 262 -24.86 5.69 -19.40
CA LEU A 262 -25.02 6.07 -18.00
C LEU A 262 -24.17 5.16 -17.11
N ASP A 263 -23.67 5.71 -16.01
CA ASP A 263 -22.82 4.98 -15.07
C ASP A 263 -23.66 4.32 -13.97
N PRO A 264 -23.73 2.98 -13.91
CA PRO A 264 -24.54 2.27 -12.92
C PRO A 264 -23.95 2.29 -11.50
N LYS A 265 -22.65 2.62 -11.36
CA LYS A 265 -21.94 2.74 -10.07
C LYS A 265 -21.13 4.05 -10.06
N PRO A 266 -21.74 5.21 -9.77
CA PRO A 266 -21.04 6.50 -9.78
C PRO A 266 -19.88 6.57 -8.77
N SER A 267 -19.95 5.75 -7.72
CA SER A 267 -18.91 5.66 -6.68
C SER A 267 -17.60 5.03 -7.14
N SER A 268 -17.57 4.33 -8.28
CA SER A 268 -16.38 3.61 -8.74
C SER A 268 -15.21 4.53 -9.08
N ALA A 269 -15.47 5.80 -9.43
CA ALA A 269 -14.41 6.77 -9.75
C ALA A 269 -13.59 7.20 -8.51
N TYR A 270 -14.13 6.97 -7.32
CA TYR A 270 -13.53 7.37 -6.03
C TYR A 270 -13.16 6.14 -5.17
N GLU A 271 -13.33 4.94 -5.71
CA GLU A 271 -13.04 3.69 -5.03
C GLU A 271 -11.56 3.36 -5.20
N ASN A 272 -10.76 3.87 -4.27
CA ASN A 272 -9.33 3.60 -4.23
C ASN A 272 -9.11 2.26 -3.52
N SER A 273 -9.32 1.16 -4.25
CA SER A 273 -8.80 -0.13 -3.80
C SER A 273 -7.28 -0.05 -3.90
N SER A 274 -6.58 0.05 -2.77
CA SER A 274 -5.16 -0.26 -2.74
C SER A 274 -5.01 -1.69 -3.22
N VAL A 275 -4.54 -1.86 -4.46
CA VAL A 275 -4.26 -3.19 -4.99
C VAL A 275 -3.15 -3.77 -4.13
N GLU A 276 -3.50 -4.73 -3.29
CA GLU A 276 -2.50 -5.47 -2.53
C GLU A 276 -1.70 -6.31 -3.50
N TYR A 277 -0.50 -5.83 -3.84
CA TYR A 277 0.44 -6.59 -4.65
C TYR A 277 0.96 -7.76 -3.81
N VAL A 278 0.70 -8.98 -4.28
CA VAL A 278 1.35 -10.16 -3.72
C VAL A 278 2.81 -10.14 -4.15
N THR A 279 3.72 -9.97 -3.19
CA THR A 279 5.16 -10.05 -3.43
C THR A 279 5.56 -11.50 -3.70
N ALA A 280 6.30 -11.73 -4.78
CA ALA A 280 6.77 -13.06 -5.13
C ALA A 280 7.99 -13.46 -4.28
N ASP A 281 8.02 -14.70 -3.81
CA ASP A 281 9.17 -15.27 -3.07
C ASP A 281 10.31 -15.74 -3.99
N VAL A 282 9.97 -16.13 -5.23
CA VAL A 282 10.92 -16.59 -6.24
C VAL A 282 10.74 -15.79 -7.52
N LEU A 283 11.82 -15.20 -8.01
CA LEU A 283 11.89 -14.43 -9.24
C LEU A 283 12.49 -15.30 -10.34
N MET A 284 11.85 -15.31 -11.51
CA MET A 284 12.31 -16.08 -12.67
C MET A 284 12.66 -15.11 -13.80
N ARG A 285 13.88 -15.21 -14.34
CA ARG A 285 14.33 -14.41 -15.50
C ARG A 285 14.66 -15.31 -16.68
N PRO A 286 14.29 -14.93 -17.91
CA PRO A 286 14.66 -15.70 -19.10
C PRO A 286 16.16 -15.53 -19.40
N LYS A 287 16.88 -16.64 -19.55
CA LYS A 287 18.30 -16.62 -19.92
C LYS A 287 18.48 -16.47 -21.43
N LYS A 288 19.48 -15.68 -21.84
CA LYS A 288 19.80 -15.42 -23.26
C LYS A 288 20.14 -16.69 -24.07
N SER A 289 20.58 -17.76 -23.41
CA SER A 289 20.94 -19.05 -24.02
C SER A 289 19.77 -20.04 -24.14
N GLY A 290 18.56 -19.63 -23.77
CA GLY A 290 17.42 -20.53 -23.57
C GLY A 290 17.46 -21.17 -22.18
N GLY A 291 16.36 -21.08 -21.44
CA GLY A 291 16.24 -21.53 -20.05
C GLY A 291 15.79 -20.42 -19.09
N TRP A 292 15.48 -20.80 -17.85
CA TRP A 292 15.08 -19.89 -16.78
C TRP A 292 16.18 -19.79 -15.74
N GLU A 293 16.53 -18.58 -15.35
CA GLU A 293 17.33 -18.28 -14.17
C GLU A 293 16.39 -18.00 -13.01
N ILE A 294 16.60 -18.72 -11.91
CA ILE A 294 15.72 -18.70 -10.73
C ILE A 294 16.52 -18.03 -9.62
N GLU A 295 15.99 -16.94 -9.09
CA GLU A 295 16.56 -16.21 -7.97
C GLU A 295 15.50 -16.12 -6.86
N LEU A 296 15.95 -16.19 -5.61
CA LEU A 296 15.09 -15.88 -4.48
C LEU A 296 14.97 -14.37 -4.33
N ASN A 297 13.80 -13.89 -3.93
CA ASN A 297 13.62 -12.49 -3.62
C ASN A 297 14.36 -12.14 -2.31
N SER A 298 15.39 -11.30 -2.39
CA SER A 298 16.17 -10.87 -1.23
C SER A 298 15.37 -9.99 -0.28
N ASP A 299 14.35 -9.30 -0.78
CA ASP A 299 13.64 -8.25 -0.06
C ASP A 299 12.62 -8.86 0.91
N THR A 300 12.12 -10.05 0.58
CA THR A 300 11.18 -10.79 1.41
C THR A 300 11.90 -11.76 2.35
N LEU A 301 13.19 -12.03 2.17
CA LEU A 301 13.93 -12.96 3.05
C LEU A 301 14.44 -12.24 4.30
N PRO A 302 13.97 -12.60 5.52
CA PRO A 302 14.49 -11.99 6.73
C PRO A 302 15.91 -12.50 6.98
N ARG A 303 16.85 -11.55 7.05
CA ARG A 303 18.25 -11.82 7.31
C ARG A 303 18.56 -11.57 8.78
N VAL A 304 19.18 -12.57 9.40
CA VAL A 304 19.55 -12.55 10.81
C VAL A 304 21.05 -12.78 10.91
N LEU A 305 21.73 -11.87 11.62
CA LEU A 305 23.15 -11.96 11.92
C LEU A 305 23.36 -12.37 13.37
N LEU A 306 24.42 -13.15 13.60
CA LEU A 306 24.86 -13.50 14.93
C LEU A 306 25.92 -12.49 15.36
N ASN A 307 25.65 -11.71 16.41
CA ASN A 307 26.65 -10.81 16.98
C ASN A 307 27.68 -11.61 17.80
N ARG A 308 28.77 -11.98 17.13
CA ARG A 308 29.90 -12.71 17.74
C ARG A 308 30.74 -11.85 18.68
N ALA A 309 30.78 -10.54 18.45
CA ALA A 309 31.53 -9.61 19.31
C ALA A 309 30.87 -9.53 20.69
N TYR A 310 29.55 -9.34 20.72
CA TYR A 310 28.77 -9.31 21.95
C TYR A 310 28.83 -10.64 22.72
N TYR A 311 28.82 -11.78 22.01
CA TYR A 311 29.07 -13.07 22.64
C TYR A 311 30.44 -13.14 23.34
N ALA A 312 31.50 -12.63 22.72
CA ALA A 312 32.84 -12.63 23.30
C ALA A 312 32.92 -11.72 24.54
N GLU A 313 32.26 -10.56 24.50
CA GLU A 313 32.15 -9.65 25.65
C GLU A 313 31.41 -10.31 26.81
N ILE A 314 30.21 -10.86 26.59
CA ILE A 314 29.43 -11.53 27.64
C ILE A 314 30.19 -12.74 28.21
N THR A 315 30.88 -13.50 27.37
CA THR A 315 31.69 -14.65 27.82
C THR A 315 32.84 -14.21 28.73
N SER A 316 33.39 -13.02 28.51
CA SER A 316 34.44 -12.45 29.37
C SER A 316 33.91 -11.91 30.72
N LEU A 317 32.65 -11.45 30.75
CA LEU A 317 31.98 -10.88 31.92
C LEU A 317 31.30 -11.91 32.82
N THR A 318 30.93 -13.09 32.28
CA THR A 318 30.17 -14.12 32.98
C THR A 318 31.02 -14.91 33.99
N LYS A 319 30.64 -14.79 35.27
CA LYS A 319 31.35 -15.43 36.40
C LYS A 319 30.59 -16.65 36.96
N THR A 320 29.27 -16.71 36.81
CA THR A 320 28.42 -17.79 37.32
C THR A 320 28.33 -18.95 36.33
N LYS A 321 28.17 -20.19 36.82
CA LYS A 321 27.97 -21.37 35.96
C LYS A 321 26.65 -21.30 35.19
N ASP A 322 25.59 -20.81 35.82
CA ASP A 322 24.25 -20.73 35.22
C ASP A 322 24.23 -19.73 34.05
N ASP A 323 24.91 -18.58 34.20
CA ASP A 323 25.04 -17.59 33.12
C ASP A 323 25.75 -18.17 31.88
N LYS A 324 26.77 -19.01 32.08
CA LYS A 324 27.50 -19.65 30.97
C LYS A 324 26.64 -20.67 30.23
N VAL A 325 25.82 -21.43 30.96
CA VAL A 325 24.87 -22.38 30.36
C VAL A 325 23.84 -21.61 29.55
N PHE A 326 23.26 -20.53 30.09
CA PHE A 326 22.29 -19.70 29.39
C PHE A 326 22.85 -19.11 28.08
N VAL A 327 24.04 -18.52 28.13
CA VAL A 327 24.68 -17.91 26.95
C VAL A 327 25.02 -18.96 25.90
N GLN A 328 25.41 -20.17 26.32
CA GLN A 328 25.65 -21.30 25.42
C GLN A 328 24.35 -21.79 24.77
N GLU A 329 23.26 -21.89 25.52
CA GLU A 329 21.94 -22.26 24.99
C GLU A 329 21.42 -21.23 23.97
N ARG A 330 21.55 -19.92 24.28
CA ARG A 330 21.17 -18.85 23.35
C ARG A 330 22.02 -18.81 22.10
N LEU A 331 23.32 -19.12 22.19
CA LEU A 331 24.19 -19.28 21.01
C LEU A 331 23.78 -20.49 20.17
N GLN A 332 23.40 -21.61 20.80
CA GLN A 332 22.94 -22.79 20.07
C GLN A 332 21.61 -22.54 19.36
N ALA A 333 20.66 -21.87 20.03
CA ALA A 333 19.39 -21.45 19.44
C ALA A 333 19.59 -20.51 18.24
N ALA A 334 20.48 -19.51 18.38
CA ALA A 334 20.83 -18.60 17.29
C ALA A 334 21.44 -19.32 16.09
N ASN A 335 22.43 -20.19 16.32
CA ASN A 335 23.05 -20.96 15.23
C ASN A 335 22.08 -21.92 14.55
N TRP A 336 21.15 -22.50 15.31
CA TRP A 336 20.08 -23.32 14.74
C TRP A 336 19.16 -22.49 13.84
N LEU A 337 18.72 -21.30 14.29
CA LEU A 337 17.85 -20.42 13.50
C LEU A 337 18.51 -20.00 12.19
N VAL A 338 19.76 -19.55 12.23
CA VAL A 338 20.53 -19.15 11.02
C VAL A 338 20.63 -20.31 10.03
N ARG A 339 20.93 -21.52 10.52
CA ARG A 339 21.01 -22.72 9.67
C ARG A 339 19.65 -23.12 9.10
N ALA A 340 18.58 -23.01 9.89
CA ALA A 340 17.24 -23.35 9.46
C ALA A 340 16.74 -22.39 8.36
N LEU A 341 17.06 -21.09 8.47
CA LEU A 341 16.75 -20.08 7.46
C LEU A 341 17.51 -20.34 6.14
N ASP A 342 18.81 -20.63 6.21
CA ASP A 342 19.61 -21.00 5.03
C ASP A 342 19.11 -22.30 4.37
N GLN A 343 18.80 -23.32 5.17
CA GLN A 343 18.24 -24.57 4.67
C GLN A 343 16.87 -24.35 4.00
N ARG A 344 16.03 -23.45 4.52
CA ARG A 344 14.77 -23.03 3.88
C ARG A 344 15.03 -22.38 2.53
N ALA A 345 15.94 -21.41 2.45
CA ALA A 345 16.27 -20.75 1.19
C ALA A 345 16.75 -21.76 0.13
N GLN A 346 17.68 -22.64 0.49
CA GLN A 346 18.21 -23.66 -0.42
C GLN A 346 17.14 -24.66 -0.88
N THR A 347 16.26 -25.12 0.02
CA THR A 347 15.20 -26.06 -0.34
C THR A 347 14.13 -25.43 -1.23
N ILE A 348 13.75 -24.18 -0.99
CA ILE A 348 12.84 -23.43 -1.88
C ILE A 348 13.44 -23.32 -3.28
N LEU A 349 14.73 -22.96 -3.39
CA LEU A 349 15.42 -22.86 -4.67
C LEU A 349 15.46 -24.21 -5.40
N GLN A 350 15.80 -25.29 -4.71
CA GLN A 350 15.83 -26.64 -5.29
C GLN A 350 14.46 -27.08 -5.78
N VAL A 351 13.42 -26.90 -4.96
CA VAL A 351 12.04 -27.26 -5.33
C VAL A 351 11.55 -26.41 -6.50
N ALA A 352 11.80 -25.10 -6.50
CA ALA A 352 11.47 -24.23 -7.62
C ALA A 352 12.18 -24.65 -8.92
N THR A 353 13.44 -25.08 -8.83
CA THR A 353 14.21 -25.57 -9.98
C THR A 353 13.63 -26.85 -10.56
N GLU A 354 13.25 -27.81 -9.71
CA GLU A 354 12.63 -29.06 -10.16
C GLU A 354 11.23 -28.83 -10.74
N ILE A 355 10.44 -27.89 -10.19
CA ILE A 355 9.12 -27.53 -10.72
C ILE A 355 9.21 -26.96 -12.15
N ILE A 356 10.23 -26.16 -12.45
CA ILE A 356 10.40 -25.59 -13.80
C ILE A 356 10.92 -26.63 -14.81
N ARG A 357 11.65 -27.63 -14.33
CA ARG A 357 12.21 -28.69 -15.18
C ARG A 357 11.16 -29.71 -15.62
N GLN A 358 10.15 -29.94 -14.79
CA GLN A 358 8.98 -30.78 -15.10
C GLN A 358 8.03 -30.05 -16.05
#